data_AF-A0A022QG02-F1
#
_entry.id   AF-A0A022QG02-F1
#
_cell.length_a   1.000
_cell.length_b   1.000
_cell.length_c   1.000
_cell.angle_alpha   90.00
_cell.angle_beta   90.00
_cell.angle_gamma   90.00
#
_symmetry.space_group_name_H-M   'P 1'
#
loop_
_entity.id
_entity.type
_entity.pdbx_description
1 polymer ?
#
loop_
_entity_poly.entity_id
_entity_poly.type
_entity_poly.pdbx_seq_one_letter_code
_entity_poly.pdbx_strand_id
1 'polypeptide(L)'
;AHNLIPMELALKVVSKIRAKERFTVYIIIPMWPEGVPKSSSVQEILYWQGQTMKLMYGIIAKELKSANLENAHPCDYLNFYCLGNREENDREQLPSDSASQRHGRFMIYVHSKGMIVDDDYIIIGSANINERSMAGSRDTEIAMGGYQPHHTWAKKKGHPHGQVYGYRLSLWAEHMGEVNNLFNYPESLECVKYVNNIAEENWNKYVAEDYSQLQGHLIKYPLQIDYSGDVKPLPGYESFPDFIGDVMGSKTSLPVATTT
;
A
#
# COMPACT_ATOMS: atom_id res chain seq x y z
N ALA A 1 -10.66 14.12 -9.82
CA ALA A 1 -10.57 14.04 -8.35
C ALA A 1 -9.83 15.27 -7.86
N HIS A 2 -10.34 15.93 -6.81
CA HIS A 2 -9.81 17.14 -6.20
C HIS A 2 -9.35 16.93 -4.75
N ASN A 3 -9.64 15.78 -4.14
CA ASN A 3 -9.15 15.47 -2.81
C ASN A 3 -7.61 15.51 -2.76
N LEU A 4 -7.09 16.06 -1.66
CA LEU A 4 -5.67 16.43 -1.55
C LEU A 4 -4.81 15.35 -0.91
N ILE A 5 -5.38 14.25 -0.40
CA ILE A 5 -4.66 13.27 0.42
C ILE A 5 -3.39 12.76 -0.28
N PRO A 6 -3.40 12.30 -1.55
CA PRO A 6 -2.19 11.83 -2.20
C PRO A 6 -1.13 12.94 -2.37
N MET A 7 -1.58 14.16 -2.68
CA MET A 7 -0.69 15.31 -2.85
C MET A 7 -0.03 15.70 -1.53
N GLU A 8 -0.80 15.78 -0.45
CA GLU A 8 -0.30 16.13 0.89
C GLU A 8 0.69 15.08 1.42
N LEU A 9 0.46 13.78 1.15
CA LEU A 9 1.43 12.74 1.49
C LEU A 9 2.76 12.93 0.75
N ALA A 10 2.71 13.16 -0.57
CA ALA A 10 3.92 13.39 -1.36
C ALA A 10 4.66 14.68 -0.96
N LEU A 11 3.92 15.78 -0.75
CA LEU A 11 4.49 17.06 -0.29
C LEU A 11 5.05 16.97 1.12
N LYS A 12 4.45 16.17 2.01
CA LYS A 12 4.99 15.90 3.34
C LYS A 12 6.35 15.20 3.24
N VAL A 13 6.47 14.14 2.43
CA VAL A 13 7.76 13.48 2.16
C VAL A 13 8.79 14.49 1.64
N VAL A 14 8.42 15.30 0.63
CA VAL A 14 9.29 16.36 0.07
C VAL A 14 9.75 17.33 1.16
N SER A 15 8.85 17.79 2.03
CA SER A 15 9.20 18.71 3.12
C SER A 15 10.24 18.10 4.08
N LYS A 16 10.16 16.79 4.33
CA LYS A 16 11.07 16.06 5.21
C LYS A 16 12.42 15.81 4.55
N ILE A 17 12.44 15.50 3.25
CA ILE A 17 13.69 15.46 2.46
C ILE A 17 14.43 16.79 2.54
N ARG A 18 13.74 17.92 2.33
CA ARG A 18 14.33 19.27 2.44
C ARG A 18 14.87 19.57 3.82
N ALA A 19 14.16 19.15 4.85
CA ALA A 19 14.57 19.31 6.25
C ALA A 19 15.69 18.33 6.65
N LYS A 20 16.05 17.36 5.80
CA LYS A 20 16.94 16.23 6.12
C LYS A 20 16.45 15.42 7.32
N GLU A 21 15.14 15.35 7.47
CA GLU A 21 14.47 14.57 8.51
C GLU A 21 13.98 13.26 7.92
N ARG A 22 14.15 12.17 8.66
CA ARG A 22 13.67 10.87 8.23
C ARG A 22 12.14 10.82 8.28
N PHE A 23 11.53 10.26 7.24
CA PHE A 23 10.08 10.13 7.13
C PHE A 23 9.74 9.04 6.12
N THR A 24 8.67 8.29 6.39
CA THR A 24 8.21 7.19 5.53
C THR A 24 6.69 7.16 5.50
N VAL A 25 6.13 6.82 4.35
CA VAL A 25 4.71 6.53 4.13
C VAL A 25 4.56 5.09 3.66
N TYR A 26 3.76 4.31 4.39
CA TYR A 26 3.36 2.95 4.05
C TYR A 26 1.90 2.95 3.65
N ILE A 27 1.58 2.43 2.47
CA ILE A 27 0.21 2.37 1.94
C ILE A 27 -0.15 0.92 1.63
N ILE A 28 -1.16 0.39 2.31
CA ILE A 28 -1.70 -0.95 2.06
C ILE A 28 -3.06 -0.80 1.40
N ILE A 29 -3.20 -1.34 0.19
CA ILE A 29 -4.40 -1.29 -0.65
C ILE A 29 -4.77 -2.72 -1.09
N PRO A 30 -6.01 -2.99 -1.53
CA PRO A 30 -6.32 -4.30 -2.09
C PRO A 30 -5.53 -4.50 -3.39
N MET A 31 -5.26 -5.76 -3.75
CA MET A 31 -4.53 -6.06 -5.00
C MET A 31 -5.27 -5.50 -6.21
N TRP A 32 -6.61 -5.61 -6.20
CA TRP A 32 -7.54 -4.87 -7.05
C TRP A 32 -8.81 -4.54 -6.26
N PRO A 33 -9.58 -3.49 -6.60
CA PRO A 33 -10.86 -3.21 -5.96
C PRO A 33 -11.87 -4.34 -6.24
N GLU A 34 -12.79 -4.57 -5.30
CA GLU A 34 -13.80 -5.63 -5.41
C GLU A 34 -14.53 -5.63 -6.76
N GLY A 35 -14.60 -6.82 -7.37
CA GLY A 35 -15.16 -7.04 -8.70
C GLY A 35 -14.27 -7.91 -9.57
N VAL A 36 -14.68 -8.12 -10.81
CA VAL A 36 -13.90 -8.86 -11.80
C VAL A 36 -12.72 -7.98 -12.26
N PRO A 37 -11.45 -8.41 -12.13
CA PRO A 37 -10.28 -7.58 -12.43
C PRO A 37 -10.25 -6.96 -13.83
N LYS A 38 -10.81 -7.67 -14.83
CA LYS A 38 -10.89 -7.21 -16.22
C LYS A 38 -12.09 -6.29 -16.51
N SER A 39 -13.02 -6.14 -15.58
CA SER A 39 -14.19 -5.28 -15.79
C SER A 39 -13.79 -3.83 -15.99
N SER A 40 -14.58 -3.09 -16.80
CA SER A 40 -14.28 -1.69 -17.10
C SER A 40 -14.21 -0.81 -15.84
N SER A 41 -15.06 -1.07 -14.84
CA SER A 41 -15.04 -0.33 -13.57
C SER A 41 -13.73 -0.54 -12.81
N VAL A 42 -13.30 -1.80 -12.64
CA VAL A 42 -12.05 -2.12 -11.93
C VAL A 42 -10.84 -1.57 -12.68
N GLN A 43 -10.80 -1.72 -14.01
CA GLN A 43 -9.71 -1.21 -14.85
C GLN A 43 -9.60 0.31 -14.82
N GLU A 44 -10.72 1.04 -14.82
CA GLU A 44 -10.74 2.49 -14.70
C GLU A 44 -10.26 2.96 -13.32
N ILE A 45 -10.66 2.28 -12.24
CA ILE A 45 -10.20 2.59 -10.87
C ILE A 45 -8.69 2.38 -10.75
N LEU A 46 -8.18 1.24 -11.27
CA LEU A 46 -6.75 0.95 -11.30
C LEU A 46 -5.96 1.96 -12.15
N TYR A 47 -6.55 2.46 -13.24
CA TYR A 47 -5.95 3.53 -14.03
C TYR A 47 -5.75 4.80 -13.19
N TRP A 48 -6.79 5.23 -12.45
CA TRP A 48 -6.67 6.39 -11.56
C TRP A 48 -5.66 6.18 -10.45
N GLN A 49 -5.65 4.99 -9.83
CA GLN A 49 -4.64 4.60 -8.84
C GLN A 49 -3.22 4.71 -9.41
N GLY A 50 -3.00 4.16 -10.61
CA GLY A 50 -1.72 4.23 -11.31
C GLY A 50 -1.28 5.66 -11.63
N GLN A 51 -2.21 6.54 -12.04
CA GLN A 51 -1.90 7.96 -12.24
C GLN A 51 -1.52 8.66 -10.93
N THR A 52 -2.21 8.35 -9.82
CA THR A 52 -1.91 8.88 -8.50
C THR A 52 -0.53 8.43 -8.01
N MET A 53 -0.20 7.14 -8.16
CA MET A 53 1.13 6.62 -7.82
C MET A 53 2.23 7.30 -8.63
N LYS A 54 2.06 7.45 -9.96
CA LYS A 54 2.98 8.18 -10.85
C LYS A 54 3.22 9.61 -10.38
N LEU A 55 2.16 10.32 -10.04
CA LEU A 55 2.25 11.69 -9.53
C LEU A 55 3.07 11.75 -8.23
N MET A 56 2.76 10.90 -7.25
CA MET A 56 3.43 10.89 -5.95
C MET A 56 4.92 10.55 -6.08
N TYR A 57 5.24 9.47 -6.81
CA TYR A 57 6.64 9.06 -7.03
C TYR A 57 7.43 10.09 -7.83
N GLY A 58 6.85 10.68 -8.87
CA GLY A 58 7.50 11.73 -9.65
C GLY A 58 7.83 13.00 -8.84
N ILE A 59 6.94 13.40 -7.93
CA ILE A 59 7.18 14.53 -7.01
C ILE A 59 8.36 14.23 -6.07
N ILE A 60 8.38 13.03 -5.47
CA ILE A 60 9.44 12.62 -4.53
C ILE A 60 10.78 12.50 -5.26
N ALA A 61 10.83 11.82 -6.41
CA ALA A 61 12.05 11.63 -7.19
C ALA A 61 12.67 12.95 -7.64
N LYS A 62 11.83 13.91 -8.08
CA LYS A 62 12.29 15.27 -8.44
C LYS A 62 12.96 15.98 -7.26
N GLU A 63 12.41 15.82 -6.05
CA GLU A 63 13.00 16.40 -4.85
C GLU A 63 14.32 15.73 -4.48
N LEU A 64 14.39 14.39 -4.51
CA LEU A 64 15.63 13.65 -4.24
C LEU A 64 16.77 14.11 -5.17
N LYS A 65 16.47 14.29 -6.45
CA LYS A 65 17.42 14.85 -7.42
C LYS A 65 17.83 16.28 -7.08
N SER A 66 16.87 17.14 -6.71
CA SER A 66 17.12 18.55 -6.39
C SER A 66 17.91 18.72 -5.08
N ALA A 67 17.77 17.77 -4.14
CA ALA A 67 18.53 17.69 -2.89
C ALA A 67 19.92 17.03 -3.05
N ASN A 68 20.32 16.63 -4.25
CA ASN A 68 21.55 15.87 -4.56
C ASN A 68 21.64 14.52 -3.79
N LEU A 69 20.50 13.86 -3.60
CA LEU A 69 20.40 12.53 -2.99
C LEU A 69 20.25 11.45 -4.07
N GLU A 70 21.16 11.43 -5.05
CA GLU A 70 21.06 10.57 -6.25
C GLU A 70 21.09 9.07 -5.93
N ASN A 71 21.65 8.68 -4.78
CA ASN A 71 21.69 7.29 -4.31
C ASN A 71 20.43 6.88 -3.53
N ALA A 72 19.53 7.81 -3.20
CA ALA A 72 18.30 7.51 -2.49
C ALA A 72 17.21 7.11 -3.50
N HIS A 73 16.45 6.07 -3.16
CA HIS A 73 15.35 5.61 -4.00
C HIS A 73 14.02 6.19 -3.52
N PRO A 74 13.04 6.50 -4.39
CA PRO A 74 11.71 6.95 -3.93
C PRO A 74 11.04 5.96 -2.97
N CYS A 75 11.28 4.65 -3.14
CA CYS A 75 10.82 3.59 -2.23
C CYS A 75 11.49 3.61 -0.84
N ASP A 76 12.50 4.43 -0.60
CA ASP A 76 12.99 4.68 0.75
C ASP A 76 11.98 5.50 1.55
N TYR A 77 11.07 6.23 0.89
CA TYR A 77 10.13 7.16 1.53
C TYR A 77 8.66 6.82 1.32
N LEU A 78 8.28 6.21 0.19
CA LEU A 78 6.90 5.89 -0.14
C LEU A 78 6.80 4.47 -0.67
N ASN A 79 5.97 3.63 -0.03
CA ASN A 79 5.78 2.25 -0.43
C ASN A 79 4.31 1.84 -0.48
N PHE A 80 3.94 1.18 -1.58
CA PHE A 80 2.64 0.56 -1.76
C PHE A 80 2.74 -0.96 -1.61
N TYR A 81 1.76 -1.54 -0.93
CA TYR A 81 1.63 -2.97 -0.67
C TYR A 81 0.18 -3.41 -0.89
N CYS A 82 0.00 -4.70 -1.03
CA CYS A 82 -1.29 -5.37 -0.92
C CYS A 82 -1.16 -6.58 0.00
N LEU A 83 -2.29 -7.24 0.30
CA LEU A 83 -2.31 -8.45 1.10
C LEU A 83 -2.71 -9.66 0.25
N GLY A 84 -2.08 -10.79 0.53
CA GLY A 84 -2.41 -12.07 -0.10
C GLY A 84 -2.22 -13.24 0.84
N ASN A 85 -2.90 -14.33 0.53
CA ASN A 85 -2.67 -15.61 1.18
C ASN A 85 -2.38 -16.67 0.12
N ARG A 86 -1.62 -17.69 0.53
CA ARG A 86 -1.36 -18.87 -0.27
C ARG A 86 -1.35 -20.09 0.64
N GLU A 87 -2.15 -21.08 0.30
CA GLU A 87 -2.37 -22.31 1.06
C GLU A 87 -1.99 -23.52 0.21
N GLU A 88 -1.51 -24.56 0.88
CA GLU A 88 -1.18 -25.82 0.23
C GLU A 88 -2.47 -26.52 -0.19
N ASN A 89 -2.69 -26.63 -1.49
CA ASN A 89 -3.80 -27.40 -2.02
C ASN A 89 -3.34 -28.81 -2.37
N ASP A 90 -4.02 -29.81 -1.79
CA ASP A 90 -3.87 -31.20 -2.18
C ASP A 90 -4.41 -31.35 -3.62
N ARG A 91 -3.48 -31.33 -4.59
CA ARG A 91 -3.76 -31.30 -6.03
C ARG A 91 -4.62 -32.49 -6.52
N GLU A 92 -4.80 -33.51 -5.68
CA GLU A 92 -5.48 -34.76 -6.01
C GLU A 92 -6.98 -34.80 -5.68
N GLN A 93 -7.52 -33.86 -4.89
CA GLN A 93 -8.90 -34.02 -4.35
C GLN A 93 -10.00 -33.21 -5.04
N LEU A 94 -9.68 -32.21 -5.87
CA LEU A 94 -10.70 -31.34 -6.48
C LEU A 94 -10.42 -31.06 -7.96
N PRO A 95 -11.41 -31.22 -8.87
CA PRO A 95 -11.29 -30.63 -10.20
C PRO A 95 -11.14 -29.10 -10.04
N SER A 96 -10.01 -28.55 -10.49
CA SER A 96 -9.76 -27.10 -10.35
C SER A 96 -10.58 -26.34 -11.39
N ASP A 97 -11.56 -25.56 -10.95
CA ASP A 97 -12.41 -24.74 -11.83
C ASP A 97 -11.75 -23.38 -12.18
N SER A 98 -10.64 -23.03 -11.53
CA SER A 98 -9.89 -21.78 -11.79
C SER A 98 -8.38 -21.89 -11.53
N ALA A 99 -7.59 -21.00 -12.14
CA ALA A 99 -6.14 -20.93 -11.93
C ALA A 99 -5.77 -20.57 -10.48
N SER A 100 -6.54 -19.70 -9.81
CA SER A 100 -6.33 -19.35 -8.40
C SER A 100 -6.51 -20.55 -7.46
N GLN A 101 -7.50 -21.41 -7.70
CA GLN A 101 -7.66 -22.67 -6.96
C GLN A 101 -6.47 -23.61 -7.21
N ARG A 102 -5.95 -23.69 -8.44
CA ARG A 102 -4.79 -24.53 -8.74
C ARG A 102 -3.53 -24.10 -7.98
N HIS A 103 -3.29 -22.80 -7.87
CA HIS A 103 -2.12 -22.26 -7.17
C HIS A 103 -2.32 -22.07 -5.67
N GLY A 104 -3.55 -22.29 -5.17
CA GLY A 104 -3.92 -22.12 -3.77
C GLY A 104 -3.75 -20.69 -3.28
N ARG A 105 -3.87 -19.68 -4.15
CA ARG A 105 -3.56 -18.28 -3.82
C ARG A 105 -4.71 -17.34 -4.15
N PHE A 106 -4.91 -16.34 -3.31
CA PHE A 106 -5.81 -15.22 -3.57
C PHE A 106 -5.44 -14.00 -2.73
N MET A 107 -5.94 -12.82 -3.09
CA MET A 107 -5.75 -11.64 -2.25
C MET A 107 -6.48 -11.77 -0.92
N ILE A 108 -5.91 -11.23 0.15
CA ILE A 108 -6.69 -10.85 1.33
C ILE A 108 -7.22 -9.45 1.04
N TYR A 109 -8.54 -9.31 0.95
CA TYR A 109 -9.13 -8.05 0.50
C TYR A 109 -9.03 -6.97 1.58
N VAL A 110 -8.29 -5.89 1.26
CA VAL A 110 -8.12 -4.74 2.14
C VAL A 110 -9.35 -3.84 2.02
N HIS A 111 -10.33 -4.04 2.89
CA HIS A 111 -11.50 -3.18 2.99
C HIS A 111 -11.33 -2.05 4.03
N SER A 112 -10.18 -1.97 4.69
CA SER A 112 -9.89 -0.98 5.73
C SER A 112 -9.93 0.45 5.18
N LYS A 113 -10.47 1.38 5.99
CA LYS A 113 -10.33 2.83 5.78
C LYS A 113 -9.84 3.48 7.06
N GLY A 114 -8.52 3.62 7.17
CA GLY A 114 -7.89 4.19 8.34
C GLY A 114 -6.47 4.66 8.07
N MET A 115 -5.93 5.42 9.01
CA MET A 115 -4.60 6.00 8.93
C MET A 115 -4.02 6.12 10.34
N ILE A 116 -2.78 5.67 10.52
CA ILE A 116 -2.02 5.85 11.75
C ILE A 116 -0.90 6.85 11.43
N VAL A 117 -0.74 7.86 12.29
CA VAL A 117 0.28 8.90 12.14
C VAL A 117 1.11 8.93 13.42
N ASP A 118 2.43 8.81 13.24
CA ASP A 118 3.45 8.94 14.28
C ASP A 118 3.22 8.09 15.55
N ASP A 119 2.44 7.02 15.45
CA ASP A 119 2.02 6.14 16.54
C ASP A 119 1.27 6.83 17.72
N ASP A 120 0.82 8.09 17.56
CA ASP A 120 0.00 8.79 18.56
C ASP A 120 -1.40 9.21 18.08
N TYR A 121 -1.62 9.30 16.76
CA TYR A 121 -2.92 9.66 16.20
C TYR A 121 -3.44 8.60 15.23
N ILE A 122 -4.75 8.35 15.26
CA ILE A 122 -5.42 7.40 14.38
C ILE A 122 -6.74 7.95 13.84
N ILE A 123 -7.02 7.66 12.58
CA ILE A 123 -8.34 7.82 11.95
C ILE A 123 -8.85 6.44 11.56
N ILE A 124 -10.12 6.16 11.87
CA ILE A 124 -10.84 4.95 11.43
C ILE A 124 -12.23 5.37 10.99
N GLY A 125 -12.71 4.86 9.85
CA GLY A 125 -14.05 5.18 9.36
C GLY A 125 -14.48 4.35 8.17
N SER A 126 -15.45 4.89 7.42
CA SER A 126 -15.98 4.30 6.18
C SER A 126 -15.37 4.92 4.91
N ALA A 127 -14.79 6.13 5.02
CA ALA A 127 -14.35 6.93 3.88
C ALA A 127 -13.09 6.39 3.20
N ASN A 128 -13.19 5.96 1.94
CA ASN A 128 -12.04 5.57 1.12
C ASN A 128 -11.20 6.78 0.71
N ILE A 129 -9.92 6.59 0.36
CA ILE A 129 -9.09 7.66 -0.24
C ILE A 129 -9.41 7.78 -1.72
N ASN A 130 -10.59 8.33 -2.02
CA ASN A 130 -11.08 8.61 -3.35
C ASN A 130 -12.04 9.82 -3.30
N GLU A 131 -12.38 10.38 -4.45
CA GLU A 131 -13.28 11.53 -4.54
C GLU A 131 -14.71 11.20 -4.10
N ARG A 132 -15.20 9.99 -4.40
CA ARG A 132 -16.51 9.50 -3.93
C ARG A 132 -16.70 9.65 -2.42
N SER A 133 -15.70 9.29 -1.62
CA SER A 133 -15.76 9.39 -0.17
C SER A 133 -15.29 10.76 0.36
N MET A 134 -14.34 11.42 -0.31
CA MET A 134 -13.71 12.65 0.21
C MET A 134 -14.42 13.95 -0.21
N ALA A 135 -15.32 13.92 -1.19
CA ALA A 135 -15.99 15.14 -1.69
C ALA A 135 -17.04 15.72 -0.72
N GLY A 136 -17.52 14.95 0.26
CA GLY A 136 -18.58 15.34 1.20
C GLY A 136 -19.98 15.55 0.59
N SER A 137 -20.08 15.58 -0.75
CA SER A 137 -21.31 15.78 -1.53
C SER A 137 -21.66 14.59 -2.44
N ARG A 138 -20.91 13.49 -2.30
CA ARG A 138 -21.12 12.23 -3.03
C ARG A 138 -21.66 11.17 -2.07
N ASP A 139 -20.84 10.21 -1.65
CA ASP A 139 -21.28 9.21 -0.67
C ASP A 139 -21.24 9.81 0.74
N THR A 140 -22.18 9.40 1.59
CA THR A 140 -22.20 9.83 3.00
C THR A 140 -21.28 8.94 3.80
N GLU A 141 -20.29 9.53 4.46
CA GLU A 141 -19.24 8.81 5.18
C GLU A 141 -19.18 9.26 6.65
N ILE A 142 -18.62 8.41 7.50
CA ILE A 142 -18.30 8.74 8.89
C ILE A 142 -16.89 8.28 9.23
N ALA A 143 -16.18 9.05 10.04
CA ALA A 143 -14.89 8.68 10.58
C ALA A 143 -14.71 9.29 11.97
N MET A 144 -13.96 8.58 12.82
CA MET A 144 -13.42 9.13 14.07
C MET A 144 -11.94 9.44 13.89
N GLY A 145 -11.48 10.50 14.56
CA GLY A 145 -10.07 10.81 14.76
C GLY A 145 -9.77 10.89 16.26
N GLY A 146 -8.65 10.32 16.69
CA GLY A 146 -8.35 10.23 18.12
C GLY A 146 -6.87 10.04 18.43
N TYR A 147 -6.48 10.49 19.61
CA TYR A 147 -5.15 10.30 20.19
C TYR A 147 -5.28 10.13 21.69
N GLN A 148 -4.23 9.59 22.33
CA GLN A 148 -4.17 9.48 23.79
C GLN A 148 -3.37 10.65 24.36
N PRO A 149 -3.96 11.56 25.15
CA PRO A 149 -3.31 12.79 25.58
C PRO A 149 -2.05 12.61 26.44
N HIS A 150 -1.80 11.41 26.98
CA HIS A 150 -0.60 11.06 27.76
C HIS A 150 0.42 10.22 26.97
N HIS A 151 0.12 9.91 25.70
CA HIS A 151 0.98 9.15 24.80
C HIS A 151 1.13 9.93 23.48
N THR A 152 1.69 11.14 23.57
CA THR A 152 2.03 11.97 22.40
C THR A 152 3.50 12.35 22.41
N TRP A 153 4.07 12.61 21.24
CA TRP A 153 5.46 13.07 21.10
C TRP A 153 5.75 14.31 21.96
N ALA A 154 4.83 15.28 21.98
CA ALA A 154 4.98 16.53 22.72
C ALA A 154 5.07 16.35 24.24
N LYS A 155 4.32 15.40 24.83
CA LYS A 155 4.30 15.21 26.28
C LYS A 155 5.30 14.18 26.79
N LYS A 156 5.56 13.09 26.05
CA LYS A 156 6.47 12.03 26.50
C LYS A 156 7.95 12.36 26.30
N LYS A 157 8.30 13.38 25.51
CA LYS A 157 9.69 13.66 25.07
C LYS A 157 10.38 12.45 24.41
N GLY A 158 9.59 11.51 23.88
CA GLY A 158 10.03 10.24 23.34
C GLY A 158 8.87 9.50 22.68
N HIS A 159 9.17 8.37 22.04
CA HIS A 159 8.22 7.64 21.20
C HIS A 159 6.92 7.27 21.96
N PRO A 160 5.73 7.58 21.40
CA PRO A 160 4.45 7.35 22.06
C PRO A 160 4.07 5.87 22.07
N HIS A 161 4.51 5.12 23.08
CA HIS A 161 4.04 3.74 23.29
C HIS A 161 2.66 3.73 23.96
N GLY A 162 1.61 4.02 23.19
CA GLY A 162 0.20 3.94 23.58
C GLY A 162 -0.53 2.77 22.92
N GLN A 163 -1.86 2.82 22.94
CA GLN A 163 -2.75 1.91 22.22
C GLN A 163 -2.61 2.05 20.70
N VAL A 164 -2.38 3.25 20.16
CA VAL A 164 -2.16 3.46 18.72
C VAL A 164 -0.90 2.71 18.26
N TYR A 165 0.22 2.91 18.94
CA TYR A 165 1.45 2.13 18.77
C TYR A 165 1.23 0.61 18.86
N GLY A 166 0.55 0.14 19.92
CA GLY A 166 0.27 -1.29 20.10
C GLY A 166 -0.60 -1.87 18.99
N TYR A 167 -1.61 -1.13 18.54
CA TYR A 167 -2.49 -1.53 17.44
C TYR A 167 -1.72 -1.60 16.12
N ARG A 168 -0.87 -0.61 15.83
CA ARG A 168 -0.01 -0.60 14.64
C ARG A 168 0.95 -1.79 14.64
N LEU A 169 1.59 -2.11 15.77
CA LEU A 169 2.43 -3.31 15.91
C LEU A 169 1.63 -4.60 15.73
N SER A 170 0.41 -4.68 16.24
CA SER A 170 -0.45 -5.86 16.07
C SER A 170 -0.79 -6.10 14.59
N LEU A 171 -1.13 -5.05 13.84
CA LEU A 171 -1.36 -5.14 12.40
C LEU A 171 -0.09 -5.56 11.65
N TRP A 172 1.06 -5.01 12.04
CA TRP A 172 2.33 -5.40 11.44
C TRP A 172 2.70 -6.85 11.77
N ALA A 173 2.39 -7.34 12.97
CA ALA A 173 2.59 -8.75 13.31
C ALA A 173 1.72 -9.67 12.45
N GLU A 174 0.47 -9.30 12.21
CA GLU A 174 -0.42 -10.02 11.28
C GLU A 174 0.15 -10.02 9.85
N HIS A 175 0.51 -8.85 9.32
CA HIS A 175 0.89 -8.72 7.91
C HIS A 175 2.32 -9.22 7.63
N MET A 176 3.25 -9.08 8.56
CA MET A 176 4.65 -9.51 8.42
C MET A 176 4.90 -10.92 8.96
N GLY A 177 3.95 -11.50 9.70
CA GLY A 177 4.09 -12.83 10.30
C GLY A 177 5.09 -12.91 11.46
N GLU A 178 5.56 -11.77 11.99
CA GLU A 178 6.54 -11.72 13.07
C GLU A 178 6.44 -10.44 13.92
N VAL A 179 7.04 -10.47 15.11
CA VAL A 179 7.30 -9.27 15.91
C VAL A 179 8.80 -8.98 15.87
N ASN A 180 9.17 -7.80 15.39
CA ASN A 180 10.56 -7.42 15.18
C ASN A 180 10.86 -6.03 15.79
N ASN A 181 12.04 -5.88 16.40
CA ASN A 181 12.45 -4.60 17.00
C ASN A 181 12.60 -3.47 15.97
N LEU A 182 12.87 -3.78 14.70
CA LEU A 182 12.92 -2.79 13.62
C LEU A 182 11.57 -2.08 13.45
N PHE A 183 10.45 -2.79 13.69
CA PHE A 183 9.11 -2.23 13.60
C PHE A 183 8.79 -1.20 14.67
N ASN A 184 9.66 -1.02 15.68
CA ASN A 184 9.51 0.04 16.67
C ASN A 184 9.91 1.42 16.12
N TYR A 185 10.60 1.47 14.98
CA TYR A 185 11.08 2.68 14.33
C TYR A 185 10.68 2.67 12.85
N PRO A 186 9.36 2.79 12.53
CA PRO A 186 8.85 2.67 11.17
C PRO A 186 9.38 3.75 10.23
N GLU A 187 9.86 4.88 10.76
CA GLU A 187 10.54 5.89 9.97
C GLU A 187 11.93 5.43 9.51
N SER A 188 12.63 4.56 10.24
CA SER A 188 14.03 4.20 9.93
C SER A 188 14.20 3.56 8.54
N LEU A 189 15.35 3.77 7.91
CA LEU A 189 15.63 3.19 6.59
C LEU A 189 15.77 1.66 6.69
N GLU A 190 16.33 1.19 7.80
CA GLU A 190 16.49 -0.21 8.15
C GLU A 190 15.12 -0.91 8.22
N CYS A 191 14.14 -0.29 8.89
CA CYS A 191 12.77 -0.81 8.93
C CYS A 191 12.13 -0.85 7.53
N VAL A 192 12.27 0.21 6.73
CA VAL A 192 11.75 0.24 5.36
C VAL A 192 12.33 -0.89 4.50
N LYS A 193 13.65 -1.07 4.53
CA LYS A 193 14.32 -2.12 3.77
C LYS A 193 13.88 -3.51 4.22
N TYR A 194 13.75 -3.73 5.52
CA TYR A 194 13.30 -5.01 6.08
C TYR A 194 11.86 -5.33 5.67
N VAL A 195 10.95 -4.37 5.80
CA VAL A 195 9.55 -4.50 5.34
C VAL A 195 9.47 -4.76 3.84
N ASN A 196 10.25 -4.03 3.03
CA ASN A 196 10.30 -4.26 1.58
C ASN A 196 10.84 -5.65 1.24
N ASN A 197 11.86 -6.13 1.93
CA ASN A 197 12.40 -7.48 1.73
C ASN A 197 11.34 -8.55 1.98
N ILE A 198 10.61 -8.48 3.10
CA ILE A 198 9.50 -9.42 3.38
C ILE A 198 8.46 -9.36 2.26
N ALA A 199 8.06 -8.16 1.86
CA ALA A 199 7.02 -7.95 0.86
C ALA A 199 7.43 -8.45 -0.54
N GLU A 200 8.69 -8.30 -0.91
CA GLU A 200 9.27 -8.77 -2.19
C GLU A 200 9.46 -10.29 -2.20
N GLU A 201 9.95 -10.87 -1.10
CA GLU A 201 10.03 -12.33 -0.94
C GLU A 201 8.65 -12.98 -1.00
N ASN A 202 7.67 -12.38 -0.32
CA ASN A 202 6.29 -12.84 -0.38
C ASN A 202 5.68 -12.70 -1.76
N TRP A 203 5.97 -11.64 -2.51
CA TRP A 203 5.55 -11.55 -3.91
C TRP A 203 6.10 -12.71 -4.72
N ASN A 204 7.41 -12.99 -4.63
CA ASN A 204 8.05 -14.09 -5.35
C ASN A 204 7.43 -15.45 -5.00
N LYS A 205 7.18 -15.70 -3.72
CA LYS A 205 6.49 -16.92 -3.25
C LYS A 205 5.02 -16.94 -3.66
N TYR A 206 4.35 -15.81 -3.74
CA TYR A 206 2.94 -15.73 -4.16
C TYR A 206 2.79 -16.08 -5.64
N VAL A 207 3.70 -15.59 -6.48
CA VAL A 207 3.63 -15.79 -7.95
C VAL A 207 4.20 -17.11 -8.44
N ALA A 208 5.05 -17.78 -7.66
CA ALA A 208 5.70 -19.02 -8.05
C ALA A 208 4.72 -20.14 -8.43
N GLU A 209 5.12 -20.97 -9.41
CA GLU A 209 4.37 -22.16 -9.83
C GLU A 209 4.20 -23.16 -8.69
N ASP A 210 5.31 -23.49 -8.02
CA ASP A 210 5.32 -24.39 -6.87
C ASP A 210 4.92 -23.68 -5.58
N TYR A 211 4.24 -24.41 -4.70
CA TYR A 211 3.80 -23.89 -3.42
C TYR A 211 4.98 -23.59 -2.50
N SER A 212 4.90 -22.46 -1.82
CA SER A 212 5.78 -22.09 -0.71
C SER A 212 5.00 -21.20 0.23
N GLN A 213 5.09 -21.46 1.53
CA GLN A 213 4.38 -20.69 2.54
C GLN A 213 4.88 -19.24 2.57
N LEU A 214 3.95 -18.29 2.59
CA LEU A 214 4.26 -16.87 2.75
C LEU A 214 4.67 -16.57 4.19
N GLN A 215 5.51 -15.55 4.37
CA GLN A 215 5.76 -14.97 5.69
C GLN A 215 4.68 -13.91 5.96
N GLY A 216 3.66 -14.25 6.75
CA GLY A 216 2.49 -13.38 6.91
C GLY A 216 1.77 -13.17 5.58
N HIS A 217 1.35 -11.94 5.31
CA HIS A 217 0.43 -11.62 4.21
C HIS A 217 0.84 -10.41 3.36
N LEU A 218 1.84 -9.64 3.79
CA LEU A 218 2.24 -8.42 3.09
C LEU A 218 2.95 -8.77 1.78
N ILE A 219 2.46 -8.21 0.69
CA ILE A 219 3.01 -8.40 -0.66
C ILE A 219 3.33 -7.03 -1.25
N LYS A 220 4.51 -6.91 -1.88
CA LYS A 220 4.88 -5.68 -2.60
C LYS A 220 3.88 -5.47 -3.73
N TYR A 221 3.27 -4.28 -3.81
CA TYR A 221 2.34 -4.01 -4.91
C TYR A 221 3.10 -4.13 -6.25
N PRO A 222 2.58 -4.85 -7.26
CA PRO A 222 3.38 -5.38 -8.38
C PRO A 222 3.77 -4.33 -9.43
N LEU A 223 4.56 -3.35 -9.00
CA LEU A 223 5.04 -2.24 -9.80
C LEU A 223 6.56 -2.16 -9.72
N GLN A 224 7.15 -1.73 -10.82
CA GLN A 224 8.53 -1.29 -10.88
C GLN A 224 8.56 0.24 -10.80
N ILE A 225 9.32 0.75 -9.84
CA ILE A 225 9.60 2.18 -9.67
C ILE A 225 11.09 2.39 -9.89
N ASP A 226 11.45 3.34 -10.74
CA ASP A 226 12.86 3.70 -10.95
C ASP A 226 13.28 4.97 -10.18
N TYR A 227 14.56 5.31 -10.23
CA TYR A 227 15.12 6.50 -9.58
C TYR A 227 14.54 7.82 -10.09
N SER A 228 13.94 7.84 -11.29
CA SER A 228 13.25 9.03 -11.82
C SER A 228 11.81 9.16 -11.31
N GLY A 229 11.31 8.15 -10.58
CA GLY A 229 9.94 8.08 -10.11
C GLY A 229 8.96 7.61 -11.18
N ASP A 230 9.45 7.08 -12.31
CA ASP A 230 8.59 6.43 -13.30
C ASP A 230 8.03 5.13 -12.74
N VAL A 231 6.75 4.88 -13.02
CA VAL A 231 6.01 3.75 -12.48
C VAL A 231 5.48 2.91 -13.62
N LYS A 232 5.90 1.64 -13.64
CA LYS A 232 5.52 0.64 -14.62
C LYS A 232 5.02 -0.63 -13.93
N PRO A 233 4.25 -1.50 -14.61
CA PRO A 233 4.03 -2.84 -14.12
C PRO A 233 5.37 -3.55 -13.88
N LEU A 234 5.40 -4.46 -12.91
CA LEU A 234 6.56 -5.33 -12.75
C LEU A 234 6.74 -6.19 -14.02
N PRO A 235 7.94 -6.31 -14.60
CA PRO A 235 8.14 -7.05 -15.86
C PRO A 235 7.64 -8.50 -15.78
N GLY A 236 6.81 -8.91 -16.74
CA GLY A 236 6.18 -10.23 -16.77
C GLY A 236 4.92 -10.37 -15.91
N TYR A 237 4.51 -9.29 -15.24
CA TYR A 237 3.32 -9.20 -14.41
C TYR A 237 2.50 -7.96 -14.76
N GLU A 238 2.33 -7.71 -16.06
CA GLU A 238 1.48 -6.64 -16.59
C GLU A 238 0.01 -6.85 -16.19
N SER A 239 -0.40 -8.10 -16.00
CA SER A 239 -1.70 -8.51 -15.43
C SER A 239 -1.53 -9.23 -14.09
N PHE A 240 -2.57 -9.23 -13.25
CA PHE A 240 -2.53 -9.92 -11.97
C PHE A 240 -2.38 -11.45 -12.11
N PRO A 241 -1.64 -12.13 -11.22
CA PRO A 241 -1.47 -13.58 -11.29
C PRO A 241 -2.82 -14.30 -11.26
N ASP A 242 -3.05 -15.25 -12.17
CA ASP A 242 -4.31 -16.00 -12.36
C ASP A 242 -5.49 -15.21 -12.92
N PHE A 243 -5.34 -13.91 -13.21
CA PHE A 243 -6.42 -13.04 -13.68
C PHE A 243 -6.01 -12.20 -14.90
N ILE A 244 -6.96 -11.92 -15.80
CA ILE A 244 -6.72 -11.18 -17.06
C ILE A 244 -6.91 -9.66 -16.86
N GLY A 245 -6.63 -9.12 -15.68
CA GLY A 245 -6.78 -7.68 -15.39
C GLY A 245 -5.42 -7.00 -15.30
N ASP A 246 -5.23 -5.89 -16.02
CA ASP A 246 -3.96 -5.15 -16.02
C ASP A 246 -3.73 -4.47 -14.68
N VAL A 247 -2.51 -4.57 -14.16
CA VAL A 247 -2.09 -4.03 -12.85
C VAL A 247 -2.19 -2.51 -12.80
N MET A 248 -1.85 -1.85 -13.91
CA MET A 248 -1.90 -0.38 -14.05
C MET A 248 -3.26 0.13 -14.51
N GLY A 249 -4.23 -0.77 -14.71
CA GLY A 249 -5.54 -0.45 -15.24
C GLY A 249 -5.52 0.09 -16.66
N SER A 250 -6.71 0.42 -17.16
CA SER A 250 -6.89 1.03 -18.47
C SER A 250 -8.02 2.05 -18.43
N LYS A 251 -7.89 3.10 -19.22
CA LYS A 251 -8.95 4.09 -19.39
C LYS A 251 -10.07 3.53 -20.26
N THR A 252 -11.30 3.79 -19.84
CA THR A 252 -12.54 3.26 -20.38
C THR A 252 -13.48 4.41 -20.76
N SER A 253 -14.68 4.07 -21.22
CA SER A 253 -15.74 5.04 -21.53
C SER A 253 -16.57 5.46 -20.31
N LEU A 254 -16.26 4.94 -19.11
CA LEU A 254 -17.02 5.26 -17.90
C LEU A 254 -16.83 6.74 -17.51
N PRO A 255 -17.89 7.44 -17.08
CA PRO A 255 -17.75 8.80 -16.59
C PRO A 255 -16.84 8.84 -15.35
N VAL A 256 -15.87 9.76 -15.33
CA VAL A 256 -14.91 9.94 -14.23
C VAL A 256 -15.58 10.02 -12.86
N ALA A 257 -16.75 10.64 -12.76
CA ALA A 257 -17.50 10.76 -11.52
C ALA A 257 -17.92 9.41 -10.91
N THR A 258 -17.96 8.33 -11.70
CA THR A 258 -18.39 6.99 -11.22
C THR A 258 -17.24 6.16 -10.66
N THR A 259 -16.00 6.48 -11.05
CA THR A 259 -14.78 5.69 -10.81
C THR A 259 -13.66 6.47 -10.12
N THR A 260 -13.94 7.71 -9.70
CA THR A 260 -13.04 8.55 -8.88
C THR A 260 -13.52 8.77 -7.48
#